data_AF-A0A438GJV8-F1
#
_entry.id   AF-A0A438GJV8-F1
#
_cell.length_a   1.000
_cell.length_b   1.000
_cell.length_c   1.000
_cell.angle_alpha   90.00
_cell.angle_beta   90.00
_cell.angle_gamma   90.00
#
_symmetry.space_group_name_H-M   'P 1'
#
loop_
_entity.id
_entity.type
_entity.pdbx_description
1 polymer ?
#
loop_
_entity_poly.entity_id
_entity_poly.type
_entity_poly.pdbx_seq_one_letter_code
_entity_poly.pdbx_strand_id
1 'polypeptide(L)'
;MYLGTRAAAKQRFYTNKSDHYTLNVDNSQLEPIDWRKEGAVVDVKDQGNCRSRWVFSMIEAVEGINKIVTHDLISLPQQEFMDCDIS
;
A
#
# COMPACT_ATOMS: atom_id res chain seq x y z
N MET A 1 -25.97 5.83 15.91
CA MET A 1 -26.18 4.58 16.66
C MET A 1 -26.26 3.43 15.67
N TYR A 2 -25.24 2.59 15.60
CA TYR A 2 -25.25 1.38 14.78
C TYR A 2 -25.86 0.25 15.60
N LEU A 3 -26.97 -0.34 15.13
CA LEU A 3 -27.61 -1.50 15.76
C LEU A 3 -26.99 -2.77 15.18
N GLY A 4 -26.04 -3.36 15.93
CA GLY A 4 -25.41 -4.63 15.57
C GLY A 4 -26.38 -5.82 15.65
N THR A 5 -26.28 -6.73 14.68
CA THR A 5 -27.11 -7.94 14.55
C THR A 5 -26.72 -9.02 15.56
N ARG A 6 -27.74 -9.71 16.10
CA ARG A 6 -27.67 -10.83 17.06
C ARG A 6 -26.66 -11.92 16.66
N ALA A 7 -25.85 -12.36 17.61
CA ALA A 7 -25.02 -13.55 17.50
C ALA A 7 -25.88 -14.83 17.64
N ALA A 8 -25.92 -15.67 16.60
CA ALA A 8 -25.89 -17.14 16.70
C ALA A 8 -26.00 -17.79 15.30
N ALA A 9 -24.85 -18.13 14.71
CA ALA A 9 -24.68 -19.37 13.96
C ALA A 9 -23.18 -19.68 13.93
N LYS A 10 -22.75 -20.75 14.60
CA LYS A 10 -21.44 -21.37 14.35
C LYS A 10 -21.48 -22.03 12.97
N GLN A 11 -21.59 -21.25 11.90
CA GLN A 11 -21.09 -21.71 10.62
C GLN A 11 -19.58 -21.60 10.74
N ARG A 12 -18.91 -22.75 10.84
CA ARG A 12 -17.51 -22.84 10.42
C ARG A 12 -17.52 -22.46 8.95
N PHE A 13 -17.37 -21.16 8.68
CA PHE A 13 -17.09 -20.67 7.35
C PHE A 13 -15.73 -21.26 6.98
N TYR A 14 -15.73 -22.41 6.31
CA TYR A 14 -14.63 -22.80 5.46
C TYR A 14 -14.62 -21.77 4.34
N THR A 15 -14.01 -20.62 4.60
CA THR A 15 -13.70 -19.67 3.54
C THR A 15 -12.70 -20.39 2.65
N ASN A 16 -13.04 -20.61 1.38
CA ASN A 16 -12.04 -21.00 0.41
C ASN A 16 -11.00 -19.88 0.39
N LYS A 17 -9.82 -20.16 0.96
CA LYS A 17 -8.72 -19.19 0.98
C LYS A 17 -8.36 -18.95 -0.48
N SER A 18 -8.60 -17.73 -0.97
CA SER A 18 -8.22 -17.35 -2.32
C SER A 18 -6.70 -17.19 -2.37
N ASP A 19 -6.05 -17.93 -3.26
CA ASP A 19 -4.62 -17.82 -3.51
C ASP A 19 -4.27 -16.65 -4.45
N HIS A 20 -5.22 -15.78 -4.77
CA HIS A 20 -5.04 -14.67 -5.72
C HIS A 20 -3.93 -13.68 -5.33
N TYR A 21 -3.52 -13.63 -4.05
CA TYR A 21 -2.39 -12.81 -3.57
C TYR A 21 -1.19 -13.66 -3.12
N THR A 22 -1.16 -14.94 -3.45
CA THR A 22 0.02 -15.76 -3.18
C THR A 22 1.14 -15.32 -4.11
N LEU A 23 2.24 -14.87 -3.50
CA LEU A 23 3.44 -14.51 -4.25
C LEU A 23 4.15 -15.82 -4.63
N ASN A 24 4.11 -16.16 -5.93
CA ASN A 24 4.92 -17.24 -6.49
C ASN A 24 6.37 -16.75 -6.64
N VAL A 25 7.03 -16.57 -5.51
CA VAL A 25 8.45 -16.22 -5.47
C VAL A 25 9.23 -17.51 -5.61
N ASP A 26 9.87 -17.70 -6.77
CA ASP A 26 10.93 -18.69 -6.86
C ASP A 26 12.07 -18.21 -5.95
N ASN A 27 12.32 -18.94 -4.87
CA ASN A 27 13.33 -18.61 -3.86
C ASN A 27 14.77 -18.89 -4.36
N SER A 28 14.98 -18.94 -5.68
CA SER A 28 16.29 -19.01 -6.32
C SER A 28 17.03 -17.69 -6.10
N GLN A 29 17.69 -17.59 -4.95
CA GLN A 29 18.66 -16.56 -4.58
C GLN A 29 18.20 -15.13 -4.94
N LEU A 30 17.19 -14.63 -4.22
CA LEU A 30 16.85 -13.21 -4.26
C LEU A 30 17.95 -12.40 -3.56
N GLU A 31 18.73 -11.67 -4.35
CA GLU A 31 19.67 -10.69 -3.82
C GLU A 31 18.89 -9.51 -3.21
N PRO A 32 19.39 -8.89 -2.11
CA PRO A 32 18.74 -7.72 -1.51
C PRO A 32 18.61 -6.58 -2.52
N ILE A 33 17.39 -6.09 -2.73
CA ILE A 33 17.11 -4.95 -3.62
C ILE A 33 16.99 -3.68 -2.79
N ASP A 34 17.71 -2.63 -3.20
CA ASP A 34 17.57 -1.27 -2.67
C ASP A 34 16.95 -0.37 -3.74
N TRP A 35 15.64 -0.19 -3.68
CA TRP A 35 14.88 0.62 -4.66
C TRP A 35 15.37 2.07 -4.79
N ARG A 36 16.09 2.60 -3.79
CA ARG A 36 16.71 3.93 -3.88
C ARG A 36 17.83 3.95 -4.91
N LYS A 37 18.62 2.87 -5.00
CA LYS A 37 19.68 2.72 -6.01
C LYS A 37 19.10 2.53 -7.41
N GLU A 38 17.91 1.96 -7.49
CA GLU A 38 17.14 1.83 -8.73
C GLU A 38 16.43 3.14 -9.13
N GLY A 39 16.55 4.20 -8.32
CA GLY A 39 15.91 5.49 -8.57
C GLY A 39 14.38 5.44 -8.49
N ALA A 40 13.81 4.45 -7.79
CA ALA A 40 12.38 4.21 -7.59
C ALA A 40 11.85 4.73 -6.26
N VAL A 41 12.58 5.64 -5.62
CA VAL A 41 12.19 6.28 -4.36
C VAL A 41 12.44 7.77 -4.51
N VAL A 42 11.42 8.57 -4.22
CA VAL A 42 11.50 10.04 -4.17
C VAL A 42 12.28 10.51 -2.94
N ASP A 43 12.58 11.81 -2.87
CA ASP A 43 13.16 12.40 -1.67
C ASP A 43 12.27 12.21 -0.44
N VAL A 44 12.90 12.13 0.74
CA VAL A 44 12.20 11.95 2.01
C VAL A 44 11.25 13.13 2.27
N LYS A 45 9.98 12.83 2.52
CA LYS A 45 8.93 13.81 2.76
C LYS A 45 8.62 13.95 4.26
N ASP A 46 8.15 15.12 4.69
CA ASP A 46 7.77 15.40 6.08
C ASP A 46 6.24 15.50 6.22
N GLN A 47 5.66 14.62 7.04
CA GLN A 47 4.22 14.60 7.36
C GLN A 47 3.84 15.60 8.47
N GLY A 48 4.82 16.20 9.14
CA GLY A 48 4.63 17.01 10.33
C GLY A 48 3.89 16.26 11.43
N ASN A 49 3.14 17.00 12.24
CA ASN A 49 2.33 16.42 13.33
C ASN A 49 0.94 15.92 12.86
N CYS A 50 0.74 15.79 11.55
CA CYS A 50 -0.48 15.24 11.00
C CYS A 50 -0.45 13.70 11.08
N ARG A 51 -1.59 13.07 11.34
CA ARG A 51 -1.73 11.60 11.34
C ARG A 51 -1.85 11.04 9.91
N SER A 52 -1.17 11.65 8.95
CA SER A 52 -1.22 11.37 7.51
C SER A 52 -0.27 10.26 7.05
N ARG A 53 0.36 9.50 7.96
CA ARG A 53 1.34 8.45 7.60
C ARG A 53 0.80 7.45 6.57
N TRP A 54 -0.49 7.14 6.66
CA TRP A 54 -1.15 6.23 5.71
C TRP A 54 -1.11 6.77 4.27
N VAL A 55 -1.29 8.09 4.07
CA VAL A 55 -1.20 8.73 2.75
C VAL A 55 0.22 8.63 2.20
N PHE A 56 1.21 8.91 3.05
CA PHE A 56 2.61 8.86 2.65
C PHE A 56 3.00 7.44 2.21
N SER A 57 2.65 6.43 3.01
CA SER A 57 2.93 5.03 2.66
C SER A 57 2.22 4.58 1.38
N MET A 58 1.00 5.04 1.15
CA MET A 58 0.27 4.74 -0.09
C MET A 58 0.95 5.40 -1.30
N ILE A 59 1.22 6.70 -1.21
CA ILE A 59 1.79 7.48 -2.33
C ILE A 59 3.18 6.98 -2.69
N GLU A 60 4.06 6.72 -1.71
CA GLU A 60 5.41 6.20 -1.97
C GLU A 60 5.37 4.87 -2.74
N ALA A 61 4.40 3.99 -2.43
CA ALA A 61 4.21 2.74 -3.17
C ALA A 61 3.76 2.98 -4.62
N VAL A 62 2.87 3.96 -4.85
CA VAL A 62 2.38 4.35 -6.18
C VAL A 62 3.49 5.00 -7.02
N GLU A 63 4.27 5.91 -6.42
CA GLU A 63 5.41 6.56 -7.08
C GLU A 63 6.47 5.52 -7.47
N GLY A 64 6.78 4.59 -6.56
CA GLY A 64 7.75 3.53 -6.80
C GLY A 64 7.33 2.59 -7.94
N ILE A 65 6.08 2.11 -7.93
CA ILE A 65 5.60 1.26 -9.03
C ILE A 65 5.52 2.02 -10.36
N ASN A 66 5.18 3.31 -10.33
CA ASN A 66 5.19 4.13 -11.53
C ASN A 66 6.60 4.18 -12.13
N LYS A 67 7.64 4.40 -11.31
CA LYS A 67 9.02 4.37 -11.78
C LYS A 67 9.41 3.01 -12.36
N ILE A 68 9.01 1.92 -11.71
CA ILE A 68 9.35 0.56 -12.16
C ILE A 68 8.74 0.26 -13.52
N VAL A 69 7.47 0.64 -13.73
CA VAL A 69 6.71 0.28 -14.94
C VAL A 69 6.95 1.26 -16.08
N THR A 70 7.03 2.56 -15.80
CA THR A 70 7.07 3.62 -16.82
C THR A 70 8.46 4.21 -17.01
N HIS A 71 9.40 3.89 -16.13
CA HIS A 71 10.71 4.53 -16.01
C HIS A 71 10.68 6.02 -15.63
N ASP A 72 9.50 6.56 -15.29
CA ASP A 72 9.34 7.94 -14.85
C ASP A 72 9.11 8.04 -13.33
N LEU A 73 9.93 8.85 -12.65
CA LEU A 73 9.78 9.07 -11.22
C LEU A 73 9.02 10.37 -11.02
N ILE A 74 7.73 10.24 -10.71
CA ILE A 74 6.85 11.36 -10.41
C ILE A 74 6.74 11.55 -8.90
N SER A 75 6.56 12.80 -8.47
CA SER A 75 6.19 13.12 -7.09
C SER A 75 4.74 13.61 -7.05
N LEU A 76 3.87 12.85 -6.41
CA LEU A 76 2.46 13.15 -6.24
C LEU A 76 2.22 14.06 -5.02
N PRO A 77 1.20 14.94 -5.06
CA PRO A 77 0.86 15.83 -3.96
C PRO A 77 0.08 15.11 -2.86
N GLN A 78 0.64 15.02 -1.65
CA GLN A 78 0.02 14.32 -0.50
C GLN A 78 -1.24 15.03 -0.01
N GLN A 79 -1.29 16.37 -0.13
CA GLN A 79 -2.41 17.17 0.37
C GLN A 79 -3.70 16.90 -0.42
N GLU A 80 -3.61 16.66 -1.72
CA GLU A 80 -4.79 16.33 -2.55
C GLU A 80 -5.48 15.05 -2.06
N PHE A 81 -4.69 14.03 -1.67
CA PHE A 81 -5.24 12.80 -1.12
C PHE A 81 -5.82 12.99 0.28
N MET A 82 -5.25 13.88 1.09
CA MET A 82 -5.80 14.23 2.41
C MET A 82 -7.12 15.02 2.29
N ASP A 83 -7.20 15.92 1.31
CA ASP A 83 -8.34 16.82 1.12
C ASP A 83 -9.54 16.11 0.47
N CYS A 84 -9.26 15.14 -0.40
CA CYS A 84 -10.29 14.44 -1.18
C CYS A 84 -10.72 13.09 -0.59
N ASP A 85 -10.01 12.54 0.40
CA ASP A 85 -10.45 11.33 1.11
C ASP A 85 -11.56 11.67 2.12
N ILE A 86 -12.76 11.84 1.58
CA ILE A 86 -14.01 11.97 2.35
C ILE A 86 -14.49 10.57 2.74
N SER A 87 -13.98 10.08 3.87
CA SER A 87 -14.46 8.86 4.55
C SER A 87 -15.93 8.96 4.98
#